data_AF-A0A6L5P1I7-F1
#
_entry.id   AF-A0A6L5P1I7-F1
#
_cell.length_a   1.000
_cell.length_b   1.000
_cell.length_c   1.000
_cell.angle_alpha   90.00
_cell.angle_beta   90.00
_cell.angle_gamma   90.00
#
_symmetry.space_group_name_H-M   'P 1'
#
loop_
_entity.id
_entity.type
_entity.pdbx_description
1 polymer ?
#
loop_
_entity_poly.entity_id
_entity_poly.type
_entity_poly.pdbx_seq_one_letter_code
_entity_poly.pdbx_strand_id
1 'polypeptide(L)'
;MLTGDATGGGHKFGFSRLFNGKTKFPASWSSDKIMNAVSDIATDPSLKWVQQTGKAGNWFTKAGKPAHFTVEGTRNGANIKVVLEPAGEGLITAFPIK
;
A
#
# COMPACT_ATOMS: atom_id res chain seq x y z
N MET A 1 -19.96 -11.07 -21.82
CA MET A 1 -19.00 -9.95 -22.00
C MET A 1 -18.40 -9.66 -20.65
N LEU A 2 -17.10 -9.86 -20.49
CA LEU A 2 -16.39 -9.62 -19.24
C LEU A 2 -16.03 -8.13 -19.20
N THR A 3 -16.97 -7.29 -18.77
CA THR A 3 -16.66 -5.88 -18.48
C THR A 3 -15.99 -5.85 -17.12
N GLY A 4 -14.69 -6.18 -17.12
CA GLY A 4 -13.81 -5.83 -16.01
C GLY A 4 -13.81 -4.31 -15.92
N ASP A 5 -14.43 -3.85 -14.85
CA ASP A 5 -14.38 -2.51 -14.33
C ASP A 5 -13.03 -1.86 -14.58
N ALA A 6 -13.08 -0.75 -15.32
CA ALA A 6 -12.05 0.26 -15.29
C ALA A 6 -11.82 0.61 -13.81
N THR A 7 -10.67 0.20 -13.27
CA THR A 7 -10.23 0.52 -11.91
C THR A 7 -10.22 2.04 -11.75
N GLY A 8 -11.36 2.53 -11.29
CA GLY A 8 -11.69 3.92 -11.16
C GLY A 8 -11.11 4.50 -9.89
N GLY A 9 -10.74 5.77 -10.01
CA GLY A 9 -10.75 6.72 -8.91
C GLY A 9 -9.54 6.67 -7.97
N GLY A 10 -8.62 7.62 -8.13
CA GLY A 10 -7.75 7.99 -6.99
C GLY A 10 -6.31 8.39 -7.27
N HIS A 11 -5.94 8.93 -8.43
CA HIS A 11 -4.61 9.54 -8.65
C HIS A 11 -4.33 10.82 -7.82
N LYS A 12 -4.85 10.92 -6.60
CA LYS A 12 -4.51 11.98 -5.64
C LYS A 12 -3.77 11.43 -4.42
N PHE A 13 -3.07 10.30 -4.57
CA PHE A 13 -2.14 9.87 -3.53
C PHE A 13 -0.92 10.81 -3.53
N GLY A 14 -0.62 11.41 -2.39
CA GLY A 14 0.52 12.31 -2.22
C GLY A 14 1.84 11.56 -2.36
N PHE A 15 2.37 11.52 -3.59
CA PHE A 15 3.69 10.97 -3.95
C PHE A 15 4.77 11.31 -2.92
N SER A 16 4.75 12.52 -2.36
CA SER A 16 5.67 13.00 -1.34
C SER A 16 5.84 12.06 -0.13
N ARG A 17 4.80 11.34 0.31
CA ARG A 17 4.88 10.47 1.49
C ARG A 17 5.52 9.10 1.22
N LEU A 18 5.56 8.64 -0.04
CA LEU A 18 6.29 7.42 -0.45
C LEU A 18 7.81 7.59 -0.33
N PHE A 19 8.32 8.82 -0.45
CA PHE A 19 9.76 9.10 -0.43
C PHE A 19 10.27 9.64 0.91
N ASN A 20 9.43 9.66 1.94
CA ASN A 20 9.77 10.27 3.22
C ASN A 20 10.65 9.33 4.07
N GLY A 21 11.93 9.26 3.72
CA GLY A 21 13.05 8.95 4.62
C GLY A 21 13.30 7.49 5.04
N LYS A 22 12.44 6.52 4.72
CA LYS A 22 12.55 5.15 5.30
C LYS A 22 13.39 4.14 4.52
N THR A 23 13.70 4.41 3.26
CA THR A 23 14.66 3.75 2.33
C THR A 23 14.19 4.17 0.93
N LYS A 24 15.10 4.63 0.06
CA LYS A 24 14.70 5.05 -1.29
C LYS A 24 14.50 3.81 -2.16
N PHE A 25 13.41 3.78 -2.93
CA PHE A 25 13.26 2.83 -4.04
C PHE A 25 14.49 2.85 -4.95
N PRO A 26 14.78 1.77 -5.71
CA PRO A 26 15.92 1.75 -6.61
C PRO A 26 15.91 2.97 -7.52
N ALA A 27 17.06 3.65 -7.64
CA ALA A 27 17.15 4.91 -8.39
C ALA A 27 16.79 4.78 -9.88
N SER A 28 16.82 3.56 -10.42
CA SER A 28 16.40 3.25 -11.79
C SER A 28 14.88 3.17 -11.97
N TRP A 29 14.08 3.21 -10.90
CA TRP A 29 12.63 3.16 -11.01
C TRP A 29 12.06 4.56 -11.21
N SER A 30 11.20 4.69 -12.21
CA SER A 30 10.36 5.89 -12.37
C SER A 30 9.26 5.93 -11.29
N SER A 31 8.72 7.12 -11.07
CA SER A 31 7.55 7.34 -10.22
C SER A 31 6.40 6.39 -10.54
N ASP A 32 6.06 6.24 -11.82
CA ASP A 32 4.97 5.37 -12.27
C ASP A 32 5.26 3.90 -11.97
N LYS A 33 6.51 3.46 -12.14
CA LYS A 33 6.92 2.09 -11.81
C LYS A 33 6.75 1.80 -10.32
N ILE A 34 7.08 2.77 -9.46
CA ILE A 34 6.87 2.65 -8.01
C ILE A 34 5.38 2.56 -7.71
N MET A 35 4.56 3.44 -8.29
CA MET A 35 3.12 3.45 -8.05
C MET A 35 2.44 2.16 -8.47
N ASN A 36 2.77 1.65 -9.66
CA ASN A 36 2.22 0.38 -10.15
C ASN A 36 2.62 -0.78 -9.22
N ALA A 37 3.90 -0.88 -8.84
CA ALA A 37 4.34 -1.93 -7.92
C ALA A 37 3.64 -1.86 -6.56
N VAL A 38 3.45 -0.66 -6.01
CA VAL A 38 2.75 -0.46 -4.74
C VAL A 38 1.26 -0.79 -4.86
N SER A 39 0.61 -0.35 -5.93
CA SER A 39 -0.80 -0.66 -6.20
C SER A 39 -1.01 -2.16 -6.35
N ASP A 40 -0.17 -2.82 -7.15
CA ASP A 40 -0.21 -4.27 -7.34
C ASP A 40 -0.15 -4.99 -5.99
N ILE A 41 0.79 -4.63 -5.12
CA ILE A 41 0.92 -5.25 -3.79
C ILE A 41 -0.29 -4.94 -2.91
N ALA A 42 -0.79 -3.71 -2.94
CA ALA A 42 -1.94 -3.30 -2.14
C ALA A 42 -3.23 -4.03 -2.55
N THR A 43 -3.37 -4.43 -3.82
CA THR A 43 -4.60 -5.08 -4.33
C THR A 43 -4.43 -6.58 -4.59
N ASP A 44 -3.25 -7.15 -4.32
CA ASP A 44 -2.98 -8.57 -4.55
C ASP A 44 -3.69 -9.45 -3.50
N PRO A 45 -4.69 -10.25 -3.89
CA PRO A 45 -5.43 -11.11 -2.94
C PRO A 45 -4.60 -12.29 -2.45
N SER A 46 -3.48 -12.61 -3.09
CA SER A 46 -2.56 -13.68 -2.66
C SER A 46 -1.64 -13.23 -1.52
N LEU A 47 -1.47 -11.93 -1.32
CA LEU A 47 -0.60 -11.39 -0.29
C LEU A 47 -1.33 -11.26 1.04
N LYS A 48 -0.61 -11.58 2.11
CA LYS A 48 -1.17 -11.53 3.46
C LYS A 48 -1.21 -10.09 3.97
N TRP A 49 -2.40 -9.65 4.35
CA TRP A 49 -2.60 -8.41 5.09
C TRP A 49 -2.40 -8.66 6.58
N VAL A 50 -1.53 -7.87 7.21
CA VAL A 50 -1.23 -7.96 8.63
C VAL A 50 -1.68 -6.67 9.31
N GLN A 51 -2.68 -6.79 10.19
CA GLN A 51 -3.16 -5.68 10.99
C GLN A 51 -2.07 -5.23 11.97
N GLN A 52 -1.74 -3.94 11.96
CA GLN A 52 -0.71 -3.34 12.81
C GLN A 52 -1.30 -2.63 14.04
N THR A 53 -2.51 -2.10 13.92
CA THR A 53 -3.14 -1.31 14.99
C THR A 53 -4.60 -1.70 15.20
N GLY A 54 -5.08 -1.57 16.42
CA GLY A 54 -6.43 -1.93 16.80
C GLY A 54 -6.56 -3.39 17.22
N LYS A 55 -7.80 -3.81 17.49
CA LYS A 55 -8.10 -5.19 17.86
C LYS A 55 -8.16 -6.03 16.59
N ALA A 56 -7.47 -7.18 16.58
CA ALA A 56 -7.48 -8.12 15.46
C ALA A 56 -8.90 -8.37 14.94
N GLY A 57 -9.08 -8.27 13.62
CA GLY A 57 -10.36 -8.45 12.94
C GLY A 57 -11.28 -7.21 12.97
N ASN A 58 -10.82 -6.08 13.49
CA ASN A 58 -11.59 -4.83 13.47
C ASN A 58 -10.94 -3.80 12.53
N TRP A 59 -11.76 -3.11 11.76
CA TRP A 59 -11.33 -2.05 10.84
C TRP A 59 -10.99 -0.73 11.53
N PHE A 60 -11.36 -0.57 12.80
CA PHE A 60 -11.10 0.62 13.60
C PHE A 60 -10.47 0.25 14.96
N THR A 61 -9.68 1.17 15.49
CA THR A 61 -9.14 1.13 16.86
C THR A 61 -10.24 1.46 17.88
N LYS A 62 -9.98 1.19 19.17
CA LYS A 62 -10.90 1.57 20.27
C LYS A 62 -11.20 3.08 20.31
N ALA A 63 -10.28 3.90 19.82
CA ALA A 63 -10.42 5.36 19.74
C ALA A 63 -11.18 5.83 18.49
N GLY A 64 -11.75 4.93 17.68
CA GLY A 64 -12.48 5.26 16.46
C GLY A 64 -11.62 5.63 15.26
N LYS A 65 -10.29 5.55 15.38
CA LYS A 65 -9.37 5.77 14.24
C LYS A 65 -9.31 4.53 13.35
N PRO A 66 -9.19 4.65 12.01
CA PRO A 66 -8.96 3.52 11.13
C PRO A 66 -7.76 2.67 11.56
N ALA A 67 -7.84 1.36 11.35
CA ALA A 67 -6.74 0.46 11.61
C ALA A 67 -5.74 0.46 10.45
N HIS A 68 -4.46 0.56 10.76
CA HIS A 68 -3.36 0.31 9.83
C HIS A 68 -3.19 -1.19 9.57
N PHE A 69 -2.97 -1.51 8.29
CA PHE A 69 -2.57 -2.81 7.81
C PHE A 69 -1.27 -2.68 7.02
N THR A 70 -0.46 -3.73 7.05
CA THR A 70 0.71 -3.88 6.20
C THR A 70 0.53 -5.03 5.24
N VAL A 71 1.02 -4.84 4.02
CA VAL A 71 1.14 -5.89 3.00
C VAL A 71 2.57 -5.88 2.51
N GLU A 72 3.21 -7.03 2.45
CA GLU A 72 4.56 -7.18 1.94
C GLU A 72 4.51 -7.98 0.64
N GLY A 73 5.24 -7.53 -0.37
CA GLY A 73 5.32 -8.22 -1.65
C GLY A 73 6.58 -7.88 -2.42
N THR A 74 6.95 -8.77 -3.33
CA THR A 74 8.09 -8.57 -4.22
C THR A 74 7.61 -8.15 -5.60
N ARG A 75 8.15 -7.05 -6.12
CA ARG A 75 7.92 -6.60 -7.50
C ARG A 75 9.24 -6.17 -8.11
N ASN A 76 9.54 -6.64 -9.32
CA ASN A 76 10.76 -6.27 -10.05
C ASN A 76 12.05 -6.42 -9.21
N GLY A 77 12.13 -7.45 -8.37
CA GLY A 77 13.29 -7.72 -7.51
C GLY A 77 13.40 -6.88 -6.23
N ALA A 78 12.46 -5.97 -5.97
CA ALA A 78 12.40 -5.22 -4.70
C ALA A 78 11.31 -5.81 -3.79
N ASN A 79 11.68 -6.10 -2.54
CA ASN A 79 10.72 -6.39 -1.47
C ASN A 79 10.17 -5.06 -0.95
N ILE A 80 8.86 -4.88 -0.97
CA ILE A 80 8.20 -3.63 -0.65
C ILE A 80 7.19 -3.89 0.45
N LYS A 81 7.22 -3.05 1.48
CA LYS A 81 6.19 -2.97 2.51
C LYS A 81 5.25 -1.83 2.17
N VAL A 82 3.97 -2.14 2.09
CA VAL A 82 2.88 -1.20 1.90
C VAL A 82 2.11 -1.07 3.20
N VAL A 83 1.81 0.15 3.63
CA VAL A 83 0.97 0.46 4.79
C VAL A 83 -0.30 1.13 4.29
N LEU A 84 -1.45 0.67 4.75
CA LEU A 84 -2.76 1.14 4.29
C LEU A 84 -3.81 1.15 5.41
N GLU A 85 -4.83 1.99 5.27
CA GLU A 85 -6.03 2.13 6.09
C GLU A 85 -7.27 1.85 5.23
N PRO A 86 -7.83 0.63 5.26
CA PRO A 86 -8.94 0.25 4.39
C PRO A 86 -10.22 1.05 4.65
N ALA A 87 -10.42 1.46 5.90
CA ALA A 87 -11.56 2.25 6.33
C ALA A 87 -11.21 3.76 6.52
N GLY A 88 -10.03 4.17 6.07
CA GLY A 88 -9.48 5.51 6.25
C GLY A 88 -8.95 6.09 4.95
N GLU A 89 -7.70 6.57 4.96
CA GLU A 89 -7.07 7.25 3.82
C GLU A 89 -6.77 6.30 2.63
N GLY A 90 -6.87 4.98 2.80
CA GLY A 90 -6.42 4.00 1.81
C GLY A 90 -4.93 3.77 1.93
N LEU A 91 -4.16 3.93 0.86
CA LEU A 91 -2.69 3.83 0.95
C LEU A 91 -2.16 4.92 1.89
N ILE A 92 -1.26 4.58 2.82
CA ILE A 92 -0.61 5.54 3.74
C ILE A 92 0.83 5.80 3.30
N THR A 93 1.61 4.73 3.11
CA THR A 93 3.01 4.80 2.68
C THR A 93 3.45 3.46 2.10
N ALA A 94 4.52 3.46 1.33
CA ALA A 94 5.23 2.24 0.99
C ALA A 94 6.73 2.50 0.90
N PHE A 95 7.53 1.48 1.19
CA PHE A 95 8.98 1.59 1.15
C PHE A 95 9.61 0.21 0.93
N PRO A 96 10.81 0.15 0.31
CA PRO A 96 11.57 -1.08 0.22
C PRO A 96 11.98 -1.60 1.60
N ILE A 97 12.00 -2.92 1.76
CA ILE A 97 12.50 -3.63 2.94
C ILE A 97 13.67 -4.54 2.54
N LYS A 98 14.57 -4.82 3.49
CA LYS A 98 15.67 -5.77 3.32
C LYS A 98 15.22 -7.16 3.73
#